data_AF-A0A3D3I7W9-F1
#
_entry.id   AF-A0A3D3I7W9-F1
#
_cell.length_a   1.000
_cell.length_b   1.000
_cell.length_c   1.000
_cell.angle_alpha   90.00
_cell.angle_beta   90.00
_cell.angle_gamma   90.00
#
_symmetry.space_group_name_H-M   'P 1'
#
loop_
_entity.id
_entity.type
_entity.pdbx_description
1 polymer ?
#
loop_
_entity_poly.entity_id
_entity_poly.type
_entity_poly.pdbx_seq_one_letter_code
_entity_poly.pdbx_strand_id
1 'polypeptide(L)'
;MSSAKIKKDDLGVRVEAALDNIRPYLIMDGGNVRVLEITKDKKLKLEFVGNCGSCPMSTMTFKAGVEEAIKKSVPEIGTIEVVNMTPA
;
A
#
# COMPACT_ATOMS: atom_id res chain seq x y z
N MET A 1 -24.36 -4.21 -13.99
CA MET A 1 -22.97 -4.70 -13.85
C MET A 1 -22.33 -4.02 -12.65
N SER A 2 -21.79 -4.86 -11.77
CA SER A 2 -20.79 -4.65 -10.71
C SER A 2 -20.52 -3.24 -10.17
N SER A 3 -21.05 -2.96 -8.99
CA SER A 3 -20.33 -2.16 -7.99
C SER A 3 -20.79 -2.62 -6.62
N ALA A 4 -20.33 -3.81 -6.25
CA ALA A 4 -20.46 -4.29 -4.89
C ALA A 4 -19.59 -3.38 -4.00
N LYS A 5 -20.27 -2.45 -3.34
CA LYS A 5 -19.99 -1.92 -2.00
C LYS A 5 -18.68 -2.43 -1.39
N ILE A 6 -17.75 -1.51 -1.15
CA ILE A 6 -16.81 -1.69 -0.04
C ILE A 6 -17.32 -0.80 1.09
N LYS A 7 -17.78 -1.48 2.14
CA LYS A 7 -18.14 -0.84 3.39
C LYS A 7 -16.92 -0.07 3.88
N LYS A 8 -17.18 1.04 4.53
CA LYS A 8 -16.22 1.88 5.23
C LYS A 8 -15.66 1.05 6.40
N ASP A 9 -14.79 0.09 6.12
CA ASP A 9 -14.15 -0.77 7.10
C ASP A 9 -13.15 0.10 7.89
N ASP A 10 -13.18 0.02 9.22
CA ASP A 10 -12.24 0.70 10.12
C ASP A 10 -10.77 0.51 9.70
N LEU A 11 -10.46 -0.65 9.09
CA LEU A 11 -9.16 -0.95 8.52
C LEU A 11 -8.76 0.00 7.38
N GLY A 12 -9.69 0.36 6.49
CA GLY A 12 -9.41 1.30 5.40
C GLY A 12 -8.99 2.67 5.95
N VAL A 13 -9.73 3.17 6.93
CA VAL A 13 -9.45 4.46 7.58
C VAL A 13 -8.08 4.43 8.29
N ARG A 14 -7.77 3.32 8.98
CA ARG A 14 -6.48 3.16 9.68
C ARG A 14 -5.31 3.03 8.73
N VAL A 15 -5.49 2.30 7.63
CA VAL A 15 -4.47 2.18 6.57
C VAL A 15 -4.26 3.54 5.91
N GLU A 16 -5.32 4.26 5.55
CA GLU A 16 -5.19 5.62 5.00
C GLU A 16 -4.47 6.55 5.97
N ALA A 17 -4.81 6.54 7.25
CA ALA A 17 -4.11 7.35 8.26
C ALA A 17 -2.62 6.97 8.40
N ALA A 18 -2.30 5.67 8.38
CA ALA A 18 -0.91 5.21 8.40
C ALA A 18 -0.16 5.68 7.14
N LEU A 19 -0.81 5.58 5.98
CA LEU A 19 -0.25 6.03 4.70
C LEU A 19 -0.08 7.54 4.65
N ASP A 20 -1.01 8.33 5.18
CA ASP A 20 -0.89 9.80 5.22
C ASP A 20 0.31 10.28 6.04
N ASN A 21 0.70 9.54 7.09
CA ASN A 21 1.90 9.85 7.85
C ASN A 21 3.20 9.58 7.06
N ILE A 22 3.21 8.57 6.17
CA ILE A 22 4.41 8.23 5.39
C ILE A 22 4.43 8.91 4.01
N ARG A 23 3.28 9.26 3.43
CA ARG A 23 3.13 9.97 2.14
C ARG A 23 4.10 11.14 1.95
N PRO A 24 4.28 12.07 2.90
CA PRO A 24 5.22 13.17 2.69
C PRO A 24 6.67 12.69 2.48
N TYR A 25 7.08 11.61 3.16
CA TYR A 25 8.39 11.00 2.95
C TYR A 25 8.47 10.30 1.59
N LEU A 26 7.43 9.53 1.23
CA LEU A 26 7.37 8.85 -0.07
C LEU A 26 7.45 9.85 -1.23
N ILE A 27 6.73 10.97 -1.13
CA ILE A 27 6.72 12.05 -2.13
C ILE A 27 8.07 12.75 -2.19
N MET A 28 8.75 12.92 -1.04
CA MET A 28 10.10 13.48 -0.98
C MET A 28 11.11 12.59 -1.73
N ASP A 29 10.95 11.26 -1.66
CA ASP A 29 11.69 10.29 -2.48
C ASP A 29 11.22 10.21 -3.95
N GLY A 30 10.23 11.00 -4.36
CA GLY A 30 9.67 11.01 -5.72
C GLY A 30 8.72 9.84 -6.02
N GLY A 31 8.26 9.15 -4.99
CA GLY A 31 7.30 8.05 -5.05
C GLY A 31 5.98 8.36 -4.37
N ASN A 32 5.00 7.47 -4.53
CA ASN A 32 3.75 7.51 -3.79
C ASN A 32 3.10 6.12 -3.78
N VAL A 33 2.13 5.94 -2.89
CA VAL A 33 1.38 4.69 -2.76
C VAL A 33 -0.11 4.98 -2.66
N ARG A 34 -0.91 4.14 -3.32
CA ARG A 34 -2.37 4.24 -3.34
C ARG A 34 -2.98 2.94 -2.87
N VAL A 35 -3.98 3.02 -2.00
CA VAL A 35 -4.81 1.87 -1.61
C VAL A 35 -5.78 1.58 -2.73
N LEU A 36 -5.79 0.34 -3.21
CA LEU A 36 -6.78 -0.12 -4.18
C LEU A 36 -7.96 -0.78 -3.47
N GLU A 37 -7.67 -1.77 -2.64
CA GLU A 37 -8.70 -2.57 -1.98
C GLU A 37 -8.11 -3.31 -0.77
N ILE A 38 -8.94 -3.55 0.24
CA ILE A 38 -8.63 -4.49 1.33
C ILE A 38 -9.52 -5.72 1.14
N THR A 39 -8.90 -6.87 0.95
CA THR A 39 -9.60 -8.15 0.82
C THR A 39 -10.05 -8.68 2.17
N LYS A 40 -11.08 -9.55 2.17
CA LYS A 40 -11.62 -10.19 3.38
C LYS A 40 -10.60 -11.06 4.13
N ASP A 41 -9.57 -11.52 3.44
CA ASP A 41 -8.42 -12.25 4.02
C ASP A 41 -7.43 -11.33 4.75
N LYS A 42 -7.80 -10.07 5.00
CA LYS A 42 -6.92 -9.03 5.56
C LYS A 42 -5.67 -8.79 4.70
N LYS A 43 -5.81 -8.96 3.38
CA LYS A 43 -4.76 -8.59 2.42
C LYS A 43 -5.03 -7.22 1.86
N LEU A 44 -4.07 -6.32 2.01
CA LEU A 44 -4.12 -4.97 1.49
C LEU A 44 -3.51 -4.94 0.09
N LYS A 45 -4.29 -4.51 -0.90
CA LYS A 45 -3.82 -4.25 -2.25
C LYS A 45 -3.44 -2.79 -2.39
N LEU A 46 -2.19 -2.57 -2.77
CA LEU A 46 -1.62 -1.25 -3.01
C LEU A 46 -1.16 -1.13 -4.46
N GLU A 47 -1.10 0.10 -4.92
CA GLU A 47 -0.49 0.50 -6.17
C GLU A 47 0.63 1.49 -5.86
N PHE A 48 1.82 1.21 -6.37
CA PHE A 48 2.94 2.16 -6.31
C PHE A 48 2.88 3.10 -7.50
N VAL A 49 3.01 4.38 -7.21
CA VAL A 49 2.90 5.50 -8.15
C VAL A 49 4.20 6.30 -8.10
N GLY A 50 4.61 6.90 -9.22
CA GLY A 50 5.81 7.74 -9.31
C GLY A 50 7.09 6.96 -9.65
N ASN A 51 8.24 7.53 -9.29
CA ASN A 51 9.56 6.97 -9.65
C ASN A 51 9.82 5.59 -9.01
N CYS A 52 9.10 5.26 -7.94
CA CYS A 52 9.13 3.92 -7.35
C CYS A 52 8.62 2.83 -8.29
N GLY A 53 7.89 3.12 -9.37
CA GLY A 53 7.45 2.09 -10.33
C GLY A 53 8.53 1.66 -11.33
N SER A 54 9.62 2.43 -11.47
CA SER A 54 10.51 2.32 -12.64
C SER A 54 11.87 1.67 -12.35
N CYS A 55 12.25 1.49 -11.08
CA CYS A 55 13.54 0.91 -10.71
C CYS A 55 13.35 -0.44 -10.00
N PRO A 56 13.46 -1.58 -10.70
CA PRO A 56 13.09 -2.91 -10.20
C PRO A 56 13.90 -3.38 -8.98
N MET A 57 15.08 -2.80 -8.75
CA MET A 57 15.93 -3.13 -7.61
C MET A 57 15.53 -2.36 -6.34
N SER A 58 15.22 -1.06 -6.46
CA SER A 58 14.83 -0.20 -5.33
C SER A 58 13.40 -0.47 -4.85
N THR A 59 12.55 -0.98 -5.75
CA THR A 59 11.17 -1.38 -5.45
C THR A 59 11.07 -2.39 -4.33
N MET A 60 11.94 -3.40 -4.28
CA MET A 60 11.83 -4.49 -3.30
C MET A 60 12.10 -3.98 -1.87
N THR A 61 13.12 -3.16 -1.69
CA THR A 61 13.46 -2.51 -0.41
C THR A 61 12.40 -1.49 0.00
N PHE A 62 11.88 -0.73 -0.96
CA PHE A 62 10.81 0.23 -0.72
C PHE A 62 9.51 -0.46 -0.28
N LYS A 63 9.16 -1.59 -0.92
CA LYS A 63 8.04 -2.43 -0.53
C LYS A 63 8.16 -2.84 0.94
N ALA A 64 9.32 -3.37 1.32
CA ALA A 64 9.57 -3.82 2.68
C ALA A 64 9.36 -2.67 3.69
N GLY A 65 9.88 -1.47 3.42
CA GLY A 65 9.70 -0.31 4.29
C GLY A 65 8.23 0.13 4.43
N VAL A 66 7.48 0.17 3.32
CA VAL A 66 6.03 0.49 3.34
C VAL A 66 5.25 -0.61 4.07
N GLU A 67 5.58 -1.88 3.83
CA GLU A 67 4.95 -3.01 4.51
C GLU A 67 5.17 -2.96 6.02
N GLU A 68 6.39 -2.65 6.46
CA GLU A 68 6.71 -2.50 7.89
C GLU A 68 5.97 -1.32 8.52
N ALA A 69 5.93 -0.16 7.85
CA ALA A 69 5.21 1.01 8.35
C ALA A 69 3.70 0.73 8.52
N ILE A 70 3.10 0.02 7.57
CA ILE A 70 1.70 -0.37 7.62
C ILE A 70 1.48 -1.42 8.71
N LYS A 71 2.31 -2.47 8.79
CA LYS A 71 2.20 -3.50 9.86
C LYS A 71 2.37 -2.90 11.26
N LYS A 72 3.21 -1.87 11.41
CA LYS A 72 3.41 -1.17 12.68
C LYS A 72 2.17 -0.37 13.10
N SER A 73 1.45 0.22 12.16
CA SER A 73 0.23 1.01 12.43
C SER A 73 -1.04 0.14 12.48
N VAL A 74 -1.08 -0.88 11.63
CA VAL A 74 -2.22 -1.79 11.41
C VAL A 74 -1.68 -3.23 11.33
N PRO A 75 -1.36 -3.84 12.48
CA PRO A 75 -0.84 -5.22 12.53
C PRO A 75 -1.87 -6.28 12.11
N GLU A 76 -3.13 -5.88 11.92
CA GLU A 76 -4.20 -6.75 11.43
C GLU A 76 -4.05 -7.10 9.94
N ILE A 77 -3.36 -6.27 9.16
CA ILE A 77 -3.05 -6.56 7.76
C ILE A 77 -1.90 -7.56 7.72
N GLY A 78 -2.21 -8.81 7.37
CA GLY A 78 -1.22 -9.89 7.32
C GLY A 78 -0.40 -9.90 6.02
N THR A 79 -1.02 -9.53 4.91
CA THR A 79 -0.41 -9.60 3.57
C THR A 79 -0.61 -8.30 2.82
N ILE A 80 0.45 -7.81 2.18
CA ILE A 80 0.42 -6.59 1.39
C ILE A 80 0.87 -6.94 -0.03
N GLU A 81 0.00 -6.69 -0.98
CA GLU A 81 0.17 -7.04 -2.39
C GLU A 81 0.24 -5.76 -3.21
N VAL A 82 1.27 -5.61 -4.03
CA VAL A 82 1.46 -4.43 -4.89
C VAL A 82 1.19 -4.85 -6.33
N VAL A 83 0.13 -4.31 -6.93
CA VAL A 83 -0.34 -4.79 -8.25
C VAL A 83 0.58 -4.39 -9.42
N ASN A 84 1.39 -3.34 -9.23
CA ASN A 84 2.27 -2.79 -10.27
C ASN A 84 3.74 -3.26 -10.10
N MET A 85 3.97 -4.25 -9.25
CA MET A 85 5.25 -4.91 -9.08
C MET A 85 5.23 -6.24 -9.81
N THR A 86 5.72 -6.25 -11.05
CA THR A 86 6.07 -7.51 -11.71
C THR A 86 7.56 -7.76 -11.42
N PRO A 87 7.92 -8.74 -10.58
CA PRO A 87 9.27 -9.27 -10.62
C PRO A 87 9.41 -9.96 -11.98
N ALA A 88 10.25 -9.40 -12.85
CA ALA A 88 10.68 -10.10 -14.06
C ALA A 88 11.51 -11.33 -13.68
#